data_AF-A0A9P6UTY9-F1
#
_entry.id   AF-A0A9P6UTY9-F1
#
_cell.length_a   1.000
_cell.length_b   1.000
_cell.length_c   1.000
_cell.angle_alpha   90.00
_cell.angle_beta   90.00
_cell.angle_gamma   90.00
#
_symmetry.space_group_name_H-M   'P 1'
#
loop_
_entity.id
_entity.type
_entity.pdbx_description
1 polymer ?
#
loop_
_entity_poly.entity_id
_entity_poly.type
_entity_poly.pdbx_seq_one_letter_code
_entity_poly.pdbx_strand_id
1 'polypeptide(L)'
;MTSPTSRAISRLGIGSYRLALGVPEHERILYRALERQKDPRLNINLIDTSSNYSNGRSEQLIGKVLSNPRHNTLRRDEVVIATKFGYIQNENMRLLSEGVFQRVPPEEIVEYSRECFHSIHPEFM
;
A
#
# COMPACT_ATOMS: atom_id res chain seq x y z
N MET A 1 -24.47 6.41 13.15
CA MET A 1 -23.11 6.97 13.30
C MET A 1 -22.51 7.08 11.90
N THR A 2 -22.46 8.28 11.33
CA THR A 2 -21.77 8.53 10.06
C THR A 2 -20.27 8.59 10.35
N SER A 3 -19.50 7.69 9.74
CA SER A 3 -18.04 7.76 9.74
C SER A 3 -17.57 9.17 9.35
N PRO A 4 -16.52 9.75 9.97
CA PRO A 4 -15.99 11.08 9.63
C PRO A 4 -15.47 11.21 8.18
N THR A 5 -15.51 10.14 7.39
CA THR A 5 -14.86 10.03 6.09
C THR A 5 -15.81 9.54 5.01
N SER A 6 -16.96 10.20 4.78
CA SER A 6 -17.75 9.93 3.56
C SER A 6 -17.13 10.62 2.34
N ARG A 7 -15.86 10.35 2.03
CA ARG A 7 -15.30 10.69 0.72
C ARG A 7 -15.88 9.72 -0.31
N ALA A 8 -16.35 10.25 -1.43
CA ALA A 8 -16.77 9.43 -2.55
C ALA A 8 -15.55 8.63 -3.04
N ILE A 9 -15.65 7.30 -2.97
CA ILE A 9 -14.64 6.38 -3.50
C ILE A 9 -15.07 6.00 -4.92
N SER A 10 -14.14 6.05 -5.86
CA SER A 10 -14.38 5.62 -7.24
C SER A 10 -14.75 4.14 -7.30
N ARG A 11 -15.62 3.76 -8.26
CA ARG A 11 -16.00 2.34 -8.46
C ARG A 11 -14.85 1.45 -8.87
N LEU A 12 -13.80 2.03 -9.45
CA LEU A 12 -12.56 1.36 -9.83
C LEU A 12 -11.43 1.89 -8.97
N GLY A 13 -10.50 1.02 -8.61
CA GLY A 13 -9.24 1.37 -7.96
C GLY A 13 -8.05 0.78 -8.72
N ILE A 14 -6.88 1.36 -8.53
CA ILE A 14 -5.64 0.77 -9.04
C ILE A 14 -5.05 -0.18 -8.00
N GLY A 15 -4.90 -1.45 -8.38
CA GLY A 15 -4.17 -2.45 -7.59
C GLY A 15 -2.66 -2.34 -7.81
N SER A 16 -1.90 -2.23 -6.74
CA SER A 16 -0.46 -1.98 -6.81
C SER A 16 0.42 -3.22 -6.58
N TYR A 17 -0.16 -4.43 -6.50
CA TYR A 17 0.56 -5.69 -6.23
C TYR A 17 1.82 -5.90 -7.09
N ARG A 18 1.75 -5.54 -8.37
CA ARG A 18 2.86 -5.66 -9.33
C ARG A 18 3.59 -4.35 -9.59
N LEU A 19 3.28 -3.29 -8.84
CA LEU A 19 3.94 -2.00 -8.94
C LEU A 19 4.99 -1.89 -7.84
N ALA A 20 6.14 -1.35 -8.20
CA ALA A 20 7.30 -1.25 -7.33
C ALA A 20 8.10 0.01 -7.67
N LEU A 21 8.62 0.67 -6.64
CA LEU A 21 9.58 1.76 -6.79
C LEU A 21 10.79 1.31 -7.60
N GLY A 22 11.35 2.21 -8.40
CA GLY A 22 12.55 1.95 -9.23
C GLY A 22 12.25 1.40 -10.62
N VAL A 23 10.98 1.13 -10.96
CA VAL A 23 10.56 0.77 -12.32
C VAL A 23 9.85 1.97 -12.97
N PRO A 24 10.46 2.64 -13.96
CA PRO A 24 9.89 3.86 -14.55
C PRO A 24 8.49 3.68 -15.15
N GLU A 25 8.17 2.50 -15.66
CA GLU A 25 6.86 2.13 -16.17
C GLU A 25 5.81 2.11 -15.07
N HIS A 26 6.14 1.59 -13.88
CA HIS A 26 5.21 1.53 -12.76
C HIS A 26 4.85 2.92 -12.24
N GLU A 27 5.84 3.81 -12.18
CA GLU A 27 5.62 5.22 -11.86
C GLU A 27 4.73 5.92 -12.89
N ARG A 28 4.98 5.68 -14.19
CA ARG A 28 4.12 6.19 -15.27
C ARG A 28 2.68 5.70 -15.14
N ILE A 29 2.47 4.40 -14.91
CA ILE A 29 1.14 3.82 -14.72
C ILE A 29 0.41 4.49 -13.56
N LEU A 30 1.10 4.72 -12.43
CA LEU A 30 0.46 5.33 -11.26
C LEU A 30 0.09 6.81 -11.51
N TYR A 31 0.95 7.59 -12.17
CA TYR A 31 0.57 8.94 -12.61
C TYR A 31 -0.63 8.92 -13.55
N ARG A 32 -0.66 8.01 -14.54
CA ARG A 32 -1.79 7.87 -15.49
C ARG A 32 -3.10 7.51 -14.78
N ALA A 33 -3.06 6.62 -13.79
CA ALA A 33 -4.25 6.26 -13.03
C ALA A 33 -4.81 7.45 -12.24
N LEU A 34 -3.94 8.33 -11.73
CA LEU A 34 -4.31 9.51 -10.98
C LEU A 34 -4.61 10.74 -11.86
N GLU A 35 -4.51 10.64 -13.19
CA GLU A 35 -4.88 11.74 -14.07
C GLU A 35 -6.37 12.06 -13.93
N ARG A 36 -6.68 13.35 -13.79
CA ARG A 36 -8.06 13.81 -13.80
C ARG A 36 -8.68 13.58 -15.16
N GLN A 37 -9.87 13.01 -15.13
CA GLN A 37 -10.71 12.77 -16.30
C GLN A 37 -11.62 13.97 -16.55
N LYS A 38 -12.10 14.11 -17.80
CA LYS A 38 -13.05 15.16 -18.17
C LYS A 38 -14.37 15.05 -17.41
N ASP A 39 -14.84 13.83 -17.18
CA ASP A 39 -15.95 13.54 -16.27
C ASP A 39 -15.37 13.15 -14.90
N PRO A 40 -15.55 13.96 -13.84
CA PRO A 40 -15.01 13.69 -12.52
C PRO A 40 -15.45 12.34 -11.93
N ARG A 41 -16.59 11.80 -12.37
CA ARG A 41 -17.10 10.49 -11.94
C ARG A 41 -16.25 9.32 -12.45
N LEU A 42 -15.41 9.57 -13.45
CA LEU A 42 -14.47 8.60 -14.03
C LEU A 42 -13.07 8.68 -13.40
N ASN A 43 -12.83 9.62 -12.49
CA ASN A 43 -11.57 9.67 -11.76
C ASN A 43 -11.36 8.37 -10.96
N ILE A 44 -10.14 7.85 -10.96
CA ILE A 44 -9.73 6.71 -10.12
C ILE A 44 -9.04 7.30 -8.90
N ASN A 45 -9.71 7.27 -7.74
CA ASN A 45 -9.18 7.82 -6.51
C ASN A 45 -8.89 6.78 -5.42
N LEU A 46 -9.09 5.50 -5.71
CA LEU A 46 -8.74 4.40 -4.82
C LEU A 46 -7.43 3.74 -5.26
N ILE A 47 -6.49 3.60 -4.33
CA ILE A 47 -5.26 2.82 -4.50
C ILE A 47 -5.29 1.65 -3.51
N ASP A 48 -5.18 0.42 -4.02
CA ASP A 48 -5.02 -0.79 -3.21
C ASP A 48 -3.54 -1.18 -3.14
N THR A 49 -3.02 -1.36 -1.93
CA THR A 49 -1.63 -1.73 -1.67
C THR A 49 -1.52 -2.66 -0.44
N SER A 50 -0.30 -3.01 -0.05
CA SER A 50 0.02 -3.83 1.12
C SER A 50 1.50 -3.71 1.45
N SER A 51 1.86 -3.84 2.72
CA SER A 51 3.27 -3.77 3.16
C SER A 51 4.16 -4.83 2.51
N ASN A 52 3.61 -6.01 2.20
CA ASN A 52 4.37 -7.08 1.57
C ASN A 52 4.51 -6.94 0.03
N TYR A 53 3.77 -6.02 -0.62
CA TYR A 53 3.82 -5.87 -2.07
C TYR A 53 5.19 -5.36 -2.53
N SER A 54 5.93 -6.23 -3.22
CA SER A 54 7.33 -6.00 -3.61
C SER A 54 8.21 -5.57 -2.42
N ASN A 55 8.00 -6.18 -1.25
CA ASN A 55 8.74 -5.89 -0.02
C ASN A 55 8.73 -4.39 0.33
N GLY A 56 7.53 -3.81 0.46
CA GLY A 56 7.31 -2.39 0.79
C GLY A 56 7.53 -1.41 -0.37
N ARG A 57 8.14 -1.82 -1.48
CA ARG A 57 8.44 -0.92 -2.61
C ARG A 57 7.20 -0.39 -3.31
N SER A 58 6.06 -1.06 -3.18
CA SER A 58 4.79 -0.58 -3.72
C SER A 58 4.28 0.66 -2.99
N GLU A 59 4.28 0.62 -1.65
CA GLU A 59 3.90 1.76 -0.81
C GLU A 59 4.87 2.93 -0.98
N GLN A 60 6.17 2.65 -1.09
CA GLN A 60 7.18 3.67 -1.38
C GLN A 60 6.94 4.36 -2.72
N LEU A 61 6.53 3.62 -3.77
CA LEU A 61 6.18 4.20 -5.06
C LEU A 61 4.97 5.13 -4.94
N ILE A 62 3.93 4.71 -4.22
CA ILE A 62 2.73 5.53 -3.97
C ILE A 62 3.12 6.81 -3.21
N GLY A 63 3.93 6.69 -2.17
CA GLY A 63 4.47 7.82 -1.42
C GLY A 63 5.24 8.80 -2.32
N LYS A 64 6.11 8.28 -3.20
CA LYS A 64 6.86 9.09 -4.16
C LYS A 64 5.93 9.88 -5.10
N VAL A 65 4.97 9.21 -5.72
CA VAL A 65 4.06 9.82 -6.70
C VAL A 65 3.15 10.87 -6.05
N LEU A 66 2.59 10.58 -4.87
CA LEU A 66 1.69 11.52 -4.18
C LEU A 66 2.42 12.72 -3.59
N SER A 67 3.71 12.58 -3.27
CA SER A 67 4.56 13.70 -2.81
C SER A 67 5.04 14.59 -3.96
N ASN A 68 4.94 14.13 -5.21
CA ASN A 68 5.39 14.85 -6.41
C ASN A 68 4.25 14.94 -7.45
N PRO A 69 3.13 15.60 -7.13
CA PRO A 69 1.98 15.65 -8.03
C PRO A 69 2.31 16.37 -9.34
N ARG A 70 1.79 15.85 -10.45
CA ARG A 70 1.83 16.52 -11.76
C ARG A 70 0.61 17.43 -11.92
N HIS A 71 0.71 18.42 -12.80
CA HIS A 71 -0.31 19.45 -13.03
C HIS A 71 -1.76 18.94 -13.13
N ASN A 72 -2.00 17.79 -13.79
CA ASN A 72 -3.34 17.22 -13.98
C ASN A 72 -3.60 15.92 -13.19
N THR A 73 -2.94 15.74 -12.04
CA THR A 73 -3.15 14.55 -11.20
C THR A 73 -3.92 14.87 -9.92
N LEU A 74 -4.65 13.89 -9.39
CA LEU A 74 -5.26 13.96 -8.07
C LEU A 74 -4.19 14.18 -7.00
N ARG A 75 -4.49 15.02 -6.01
CA ARG A 75 -3.61 15.25 -4.86
C ARG A 75 -3.84 14.20 -3.78
N ARG A 76 -2.95 14.15 -2.79
CA ARG A 76 -3.06 13.24 -1.64
C ARG A 76 -4.41 13.33 -0.94
N ASP A 77 -4.97 14.52 -0.77
CA ASP A 77 -6.26 14.74 -0.12
C ASP A 77 -7.45 14.40 -1.02
N GLU A 78 -7.26 13.95 -2.25
CA GLU A 78 -8.33 13.48 -3.12
C GLU A 78 -8.32 11.95 -3.27
N VAL A 79 -7.26 11.30 -2.76
CA VAL A 79 -7.00 9.87 -2.90
C VAL A 79 -7.30 9.13 -1.60
N VAL A 80 -7.92 7.97 -1.74
CA VAL A 80 -8.10 6.97 -0.69
C VAL A 80 -7.11 5.84 -0.92
N ILE A 81 -6.37 5.48 0.13
CA ILE A 81 -5.38 4.40 0.09
C ILE A 81 -5.89 3.29 1.02
N ALA A 82 -6.03 2.10 0.47
CA ALA A 82 -6.28 0.88 1.23
C ALA A 82 -4.97 0.10 1.29
N THR A 83 -4.34 0.04 2.45
CA THR A 83 -3.19 -0.84 2.71
C THR A 83 -3.62 -2.02 3.57
N LYS A 84 -2.74 -3.02 3.64
CA LYS A 84 -2.91 -4.26 4.38
C LYS A 84 -1.58 -4.57 5.06
N PHE A 85 -1.67 -5.20 6.21
CA PHE A 85 -0.55 -5.76 6.93
C PHE A 85 -0.97 -7.13 7.46
N GLY A 86 -0.02 -7.90 7.97
CA GLY A 86 -0.29 -9.26 8.46
C GLY A 86 0.78 -10.23 8.04
N TYR A 87 1.21 -10.17 6.78
CA TYR A 87 2.25 -11.06 6.28
C TYR A 87 3.64 -10.67 6.80
N ILE A 88 4.31 -11.65 7.39
CA ILE A 88 5.73 -11.59 7.74
C ILE A 88 6.45 -12.37 6.65
N GLN A 89 7.05 -11.66 5.71
CA GLN A 89 7.77 -12.19 4.54
C GLN A 89 9.00 -11.34 4.28
N ASN A 90 9.95 -11.87 3.50
CA ASN A 90 11.12 -11.13 3.01
C ASN A 90 11.87 -10.41 4.15
N GLU A 91 11.95 -9.08 4.11
CA GLU A 91 12.67 -8.29 5.11
C GLU A 91 12.09 -8.47 6.52
N ASN A 92 10.77 -8.58 6.66
CA ASN A 92 10.16 -8.81 7.97
C ASN A 92 10.53 -10.18 8.55
N MET A 93 10.75 -11.20 7.72
CA MET A 93 11.27 -12.49 8.18
C MET A 93 12.71 -12.37 8.68
N ARG A 94 13.55 -11.61 7.96
CA ARG A 94 14.93 -11.32 8.38
C ARG A 94 14.94 -10.59 9.73
N LEU A 95 14.20 -9.50 9.84
CA LEU A 95 14.10 -8.69 11.06
C LEU A 95 13.56 -9.51 12.25
N LEU A 96 12.59 -10.39 12.02
CA LEU A 96 12.09 -11.31 13.06
C LEU A 96 13.19 -12.26 13.52
N SER A 97 13.94 -12.87 12.59
CA SER A 97 15.04 -13.79 12.93
C SER A 97 16.20 -13.09 13.65
N GLU A 98 16.40 -11.80 13.38
CA GLU A 98 17.40 -10.94 14.03
C GLU A 98 16.94 -10.41 15.39
N GLY A 99 15.72 -10.75 15.83
CA GLY A 99 15.18 -10.31 17.13
C GLY A 99 14.82 -8.82 17.19
N VAL A 100 14.55 -8.20 16.04
CA VAL A 100 14.15 -6.78 15.96
C VAL A 100 12.77 -6.56 16.58
N PHE A 101 11.85 -7.50 16.36
CA PHE A 101 10.52 -7.48 16.97
C PHE A 101 10.59 -8.15 18.35
N GLN A 102 10.72 -7.35 19.40
CA GLN A 102 11.02 -7.81 20.77
C GLN A 102 9.77 -8.06 21.61
N ARG A 103 8.61 -7.49 21.22
CA ARG A 103 7.38 -7.54 22.01
C ARG A 103 6.30 -8.40 21.38
N VAL A 104 6.60 -9.12 20.30
CA VAL A 104 5.66 -10.03 19.64
C VAL A 104 5.65 -11.36 20.41
N PRO A 105 4.54 -11.74 21.06
CA PRO A 105 4.42 -13.06 21.67
C PRO A 105 4.46 -14.15 20.57
N PRO A 106 5.21 -15.25 20.74
CA PRO A 106 5.28 -16.32 19.75
C PRO A 106 3.91 -16.88 19.34
N GLU A 107 2.95 -16.92 20.26
CA GLU A 107 1.57 -17.36 20.02
C GLU A 107 0.76 -16.44 19.08
N GLU A 108 1.21 -15.19 18.89
CA GLU A 108 0.61 -14.26 17.93
C GLU A 108 1.19 -14.39 16.51
N ILE A 109 2.14 -15.31 16.31
CA ILE A 109 2.75 -15.60 15.02
C ILE A 109 2.21 -16.94 14.51
N VAL A 110 1.52 -16.89 13.36
CA VAL A 110 1.05 -18.08 12.66
C VAL A 110 2.07 -18.43 11.57
N GLU A 111 2.76 -19.55 11.75
CA GLU A 111 3.69 -20.09 10.76
C GLU A 111 2.93 -20.82 9.64
N TYR A 112 2.61 -20.12 8.55
CA TYR A 112 1.88 -20.71 7.42
C TYR A 112 2.80 -21.54 6.50
N SER A 113 4.01 -21.05 6.23
CA SER A 113 5.06 -21.78 5.51
C SER A 113 6.45 -21.31 5.94
N ARG A 114 7.51 -22.00 5.49
CA ARG A 114 8.91 -21.65 5.82
C ARG A 114 9.31 -20.21 5.43
N GLU A 115 8.63 -19.63 4.44
CA GLU A 115 8.94 -18.30 3.90
C GLU A 115 7.81 -17.29 4.14
N CYS A 116 6.78 -17.66 4.90
CA CYS A 116 5.61 -16.84 5.11
C CYS A 116 4.96 -17.14 6.46
N PHE A 117 5.11 -16.21 7.39
CA PHE A 117 4.33 -16.21 8.63
C PHE A 117 3.27 -15.11 8.57
N HIS A 118 2.40 -15.09 9.57
CA HIS A 118 1.35 -14.09 9.68
C HIS A 118 1.17 -13.63 11.13
N SER A 119 1.09 -12.33 11.35
CA SER A 119 0.73 -11.72 12.63
C SER A 119 0.11 -10.35 12.41
N ILE A 120 -0.93 -10.02 13.18
CA ILE A 120 -1.51 -8.68 13.20
C ILE A 120 -1.00 -7.84 14.39
N HIS A 121 0.05 -8.31 15.08
CA HIS A 121 0.64 -7.57 16.18
C HIS A 121 1.19 -6.22 15.68
N PRO A 122 0.93 -5.10 16.39
CA PRO A 122 1.24 -3.76 15.89
C PRO A 122 2.73 -3.47 15.71
N GLU A 123 3.62 -4.31 16.23
CA GLU A 123 5.07 -4.15 16.03
C GLU A 123 5.53 -4.41 14.59
N PHE A 124 4.68 -5.03 13.76
CA PHE A 124 4.90 -5.20 12.32
C PHE A 124 4.35 -4.05 11.45
N MET A 125 3.79 -3.00 12.05
CA MET A 125 3.27 -1.79 11.39
C MET A 125 4.18 -0.58 11.62
#